data_AF-A0A355H997-F1
#
_entry.id   AF-A0A355H997-F1
#
_cell.length_a   1.000
_cell.length_b   1.000
_cell.length_c   1.000
_cell.angle_alpha   90.00
_cell.angle_beta   90.00
_cell.angle_gamma   90.00
#
_symmetry.space_group_name_H-M   'P 1'
#
loop_
_entity.id
_entity.type
_entity.pdbx_description
1 polymer ?
#
loop_
_entity_poly.entity_id
_entity_poly.type
_entity_poly.pdbx_seq_one_letter_code
_entity_poly.pdbx_strand_id
1 'polypeptide(L)'
;MTGLENSHMQEEENYYQILSVPSTATLIEIRNAFEEKLEEAHLEAIAAYSLLPEVETEEKLLQYSQAFVALANPIARAKYDDEIKQLEIASKQPANQLDSASTTIAPYPGDPEREKTEAALLRIKPVKKQHEEKLEITKSAPKEVVGQTQEERQDFYLNLAVKNELSEDSLEEYYSKLRAHGGKVTFNGAVLKQIRELKSITLDELAKITCIRSTYLEAIEDEIFHKFPSEIYLKGYLICYVEAMNLSVEQIYEDYICLYKNYLEAKNG
;
A
#
# COMPACT_ATOMS: atom_id res chain seq x y z
N MET A 1 -33.71 -32.18 -19.74
CA MET A 1 -33.65 -30.72 -19.53
C MET A 1 -32.60 -30.51 -18.44
N THR A 2 -31.30 -30.46 -18.75
CA THR A 2 -30.47 -29.28 -19.15
C THR A 2 -30.69 -28.09 -18.20
N GLY A 3 -29.70 -27.45 -17.57
CA GLY A 3 -28.22 -27.54 -17.60
C GLY A 3 -27.67 -27.60 -16.16
N LEU A 4 -26.46 -28.10 -15.89
CA LEU A 4 -25.12 -27.64 -16.30
C LEU A 4 -24.80 -26.20 -15.86
N GLU A 5 -23.63 -26.11 -15.23
CA GLU A 5 -22.81 -24.92 -14.95
C GLU A 5 -22.95 -24.28 -13.56
N ASN A 6 -22.15 -24.81 -12.62
CA ASN A 6 -21.34 -23.98 -11.73
C ASN A 6 -20.09 -24.77 -11.34
N SER A 7 -19.20 -24.90 -12.31
CA SER A 7 -17.79 -25.17 -12.07
C SER A 7 -17.02 -23.94 -12.52
N HIS A 8 -17.07 -22.88 -11.71
CA HIS A 8 -16.12 -21.79 -11.86
C HIS A 8 -14.79 -22.33 -11.34
N MET A 9 -14.09 -23.05 -12.21
CA MET A 9 -12.66 -23.27 -12.04
C MET A 9 -12.05 -21.87 -12.08
N GLN A 10 -11.71 -21.33 -10.92
CA GLN A 10 -10.93 -20.11 -10.83
C GLN A 10 -9.57 -20.46 -11.44
N GLU A 11 -9.41 -20.21 -12.73
CA GLU A 11 -8.08 -19.91 -13.27
C GLU A 11 -7.58 -18.77 -12.39
N GLU A 12 -6.47 -18.96 -11.69
CA GLU A 12 -5.88 -17.91 -10.86
C GLU A 12 -5.61 -16.71 -11.77
N GLU A 13 -6.50 -15.70 -11.70
CA GLU A 13 -6.41 -14.52 -12.56
C GLU A 13 -5.08 -13.83 -12.27
N ASN A 14 -4.35 -13.51 -13.32
CA ASN A 14 -3.08 -12.82 -13.22
C ASN A 14 -3.32 -11.37 -12.72
N TYR A 15 -2.38 -10.78 -11.98
CA TYR A 15 -2.47 -9.38 -11.53
C TYR A 15 -2.73 -8.37 -12.68
N TYR A 16 -2.21 -8.62 -13.88
CA TYR A 16 -2.52 -7.82 -15.07
C TYR A 16 -3.98 -7.96 -15.51
N GLN A 17 -4.56 -9.15 -15.42
CA GLN A 17 -5.96 -9.42 -15.75
C GLN A 17 -6.91 -8.84 -14.70
N ILE A 18 -6.56 -8.98 -13.41
CA ILE A 18 -7.30 -8.43 -12.27
C ILE A 18 -7.50 -6.92 -12.42
N LEU A 19 -6.44 -6.19 -12.79
CA LEU A 19 -6.52 -4.75 -13.08
C LEU A 19 -6.95 -4.42 -14.52
N SER A 20 -7.19 -5.42 -15.37
CA SER A 20 -7.58 -5.25 -16.77
C SER A 20 -6.59 -4.39 -17.59
N VAL A 21 -5.29 -4.60 -17.36
CA VAL A 21 -4.19 -3.87 -18.02
C VAL A 21 -3.25 -4.82 -18.78
N PRO A 22 -2.60 -4.39 -19.87
CA PRO A 22 -1.61 -5.21 -20.56
C PRO A 22 -0.31 -5.38 -19.72
N SER A 23 0.47 -6.42 -19.98
CA SER A 23 1.77 -6.63 -19.31
C SER A 23 2.81 -5.56 -19.60
N THR A 24 2.61 -4.77 -20.67
CA THR A 24 3.43 -3.60 -21.02
C THR A 24 2.92 -2.29 -20.40
N ALA A 25 1.88 -2.35 -19.54
CA ALA A 25 1.26 -1.15 -18.98
C ALA A 25 2.25 -0.31 -18.18
N THR A 26 2.16 1.00 -18.38
CA THR A 26 2.86 1.99 -17.58
C THR A 26 2.23 2.11 -16.20
N LEU A 27 2.97 2.67 -15.24
CA LEU A 27 2.46 2.87 -13.89
C LEU A 27 1.21 3.76 -13.83
N ILE A 28 1.12 4.77 -14.70
CA ILE A 28 -0.04 5.66 -14.77
C ILE A 28 -1.27 4.87 -15.19
N GLU A 29 -1.14 3.99 -16.18
CA GLU A 29 -2.23 3.10 -16.63
C GLU A 29 -2.64 2.12 -15.53
N ILE A 30 -1.68 1.49 -14.86
CA ILE A 30 -1.92 0.59 -13.72
C ILE A 30 -2.68 1.31 -12.60
N ARG A 31 -2.27 2.54 -12.27
CA ARG A 31 -2.87 3.35 -11.21
C ARG A 31 -4.28 3.81 -11.57
N ASN A 32 -4.49 4.29 -12.79
CA ASN A 32 -5.81 4.68 -13.26
C ASN A 32 -6.77 3.48 -13.28
N ALA A 33 -6.29 2.31 -13.75
CA ALA A 33 -7.08 1.10 -13.76
C ALA A 33 -7.45 0.62 -12.35
N PHE A 34 -6.53 0.72 -11.39
CA PHE A 34 -6.82 0.45 -9.98
C PHE A 34 -7.90 1.40 -9.42
N GLU A 35 -7.78 2.72 -9.65
CA GLU A 35 -8.80 3.68 -9.21
C GLU A 35 -10.18 3.40 -9.85
N GLU A 36 -10.20 3.05 -11.15
CA GLU A 36 -11.42 2.68 -11.86
C GLU A 36 -12.06 1.41 -11.27
N LYS A 37 -11.24 0.40 -10.92
CA LYS A 37 -11.70 -0.84 -10.26
C LYS A 37 -12.26 -0.59 -8.86
N LEU A 38 -11.68 0.34 -8.10
CA LEU A 38 -12.25 0.76 -6.81
C LEU A 38 -13.62 1.41 -6.99
N GLU A 39 -13.75 2.36 -7.94
CA GLU A 39 -15.02 3.01 -8.25
C GLU A 39 -16.09 2.01 -8.71
N GLU A 40 -15.71 1.07 -9.58
CA GLU A 40 -16.58 -0.02 -10.05
C GLU A 40 -17.11 -0.84 -8.89
N ALA A 41 -16.24 -1.29 -7.97
CA ALA A 41 -16.64 -2.06 -6.79
C ALA A 41 -17.56 -1.26 -5.86
N HIS A 42 -17.29 0.04 -5.66
CA HIS A 42 -18.16 0.90 -4.87
C HIS A 42 -19.54 1.10 -5.52
N LEU A 43 -19.59 1.29 -6.83
CA LEU A 43 -20.83 1.42 -7.57
C LEU A 43 -21.62 0.10 -7.59
N GLU A 44 -20.94 -1.04 -7.73
CA GLU A 44 -21.54 -2.38 -7.59
C GLU A 44 -22.17 -2.54 -6.20
N ALA A 45 -21.45 -2.18 -5.13
CA ALA A 45 -21.97 -2.28 -3.77
C ALA A 45 -23.25 -1.43 -3.58
N ILE A 46 -23.29 -0.22 -4.13
CA ILE A 46 -24.45 0.66 -4.07
C ILE A 46 -25.60 0.11 -4.94
N ALA A 47 -25.30 -0.36 -6.14
CA ALA A 47 -26.29 -0.90 -7.08
C ALA A 47 -26.88 -2.24 -6.62
N ALA A 48 -26.12 -3.02 -5.86
CA ALA A 48 -26.52 -4.31 -5.34
C ALA A 48 -27.54 -4.25 -4.19
N TYR A 49 -27.99 -3.04 -3.76
CA TYR A 49 -29.05 -2.83 -2.76
C TYR A 49 -29.13 -3.96 -1.71
N SER A 50 -28.14 -4.01 -0.81
CA SER A 50 -28.13 -4.93 0.35
C SER A 50 -28.08 -6.44 0.07
N LEU A 51 -27.97 -6.89 -1.19
CA LEU A 51 -28.03 -8.33 -1.54
C LEU A 51 -26.67 -9.01 -1.72
N LEU A 52 -25.57 -8.27 -1.88
CA LEU A 52 -24.20 -8.82 -1.81
C LEU A 52 -23.65 -8.61 -0.39
N PRO A 53 -23.12 -9.65 0.28
CA PRO A 53 -22.48 -9.49 1.57
C PRO A 53 -21.22 -8.62 1.44
N GLU A 54 -21.03 -7.69 2.37
CA GLU A 54 -19.86 -6.79 2.45
C GLU A 54 -18.51 -7.54 2.25
N VAL A 55 -18.46 -8.80 2.69
CA VAL A 55 -17.30 -9.69 2.56
C VAL A 55 -16.85 -9.90 1.10
N GLU A 56 -17.76 -10.09 0.15
CA GLU A 56 -17.39 -10.35 -1.26
C GLU A 56 -16.81 -9.09 -1.92
N THR A 57 -17.36 -7.92 -1.57
CA THR A 57 -16.78 -6.64 -2.01
C THR A 57 -15.41 -6.40 -1.38
N GLU A 58 -15.20 -6.79 -0.12
CA GLU A 58 -13.91 -6.69 0.55
C GLU A 58 -12.85 -7.60 -0.10
N GLU A 59 -13.21 -8.83 -0.48
CA GLU A 59 -12.31 -9.76 -1.19
C GLU A 59 -11.86 -9.20 -2.55
N LYS A 60 -12.78 -8.65 -3.35
CA LYS A 60 -12.43 -7.99 -4.63
C LYS A 60 -11.49 -6.81 -4.43
N LEU A 61 -11.80 -5.95 -3.46
CA LEU A 61 -10.97 -4.79 -3.13
C LEU A 61 -9.57 -5.21 -2.68
N LEU A 62 -9.47 -6.30 -1.91
CA LEU A 62 -8.20 -6.89 -1.51
C LEU A 62 -7.41 -7.38 -2.73
N GLN A 63 -8.03 -8.11 -3.64
CA GLN A 63 -7.37 -8.58 -4.87
C GLN A 63 -6.85 -7.42 -5.73
N TYR A 64 -7.66 -6.36 -5.92
CA TYR A 64 -7.24 -5.16 -6.64
C TYR A 64 -6.05 -4.48 -5.98
N SER A 65 -6.04 -4.41 -4.65
CA SER A 65 -4.93 -3.82 -3.90
C SER A 65 -3.64 -4.63 -4.03
N GLN A 66 -3.72 -5.96 -3.95
CA GLN A 66 -2.56 -6.87 -4.09
C GLN A 66 -1.96 -6.74 -5.49
N ALA A 67 -2.81 -6.76 -6.52
CA ALA A 67 -2.38 -6.57 -7.90
C ALA A 67 -1.71 -5.21 -8.09
N PHE A 68 -2.28 -4.15 -7.52
CA PHE A 68 -1.69 -2.82 -7.58
C PHE A 68 -0.32 -2.76 -6.91
N VAL A 69 -0.18 -3.28 -5.68
CA VAL A 69 1.10 -3.25 -4.94
C VAL A 69 2.20 -4.01 -5.68
N ALA A 70 1.89 -5.20 -6.20
CA ALA A 70 2.84 -6.01 -6.96
C ALA A 70 3.28 -5.31 -8.26
N LEU A 71 2.34 -4.72 -9.00
CA LEU A 71 2.62 -4.08 -10.29
C LEU A 71 3.18 -2.66 -10.17
N ALA A 72 2.90 -1.95 -9.08
CA ALA A 72 3.38 -0.60 -8.84
C ALA A 72 4.85 -0.56 -8.41
N ASN A 73 5.36 -1.61 -7.77
CA ASN A 73 6.78 -1.72 -7.41
C ASN A 73 7.57 -2.38 -8.55
N PRO A 74 8.53 -1.70 -9.20
CA PRO A 74 9.30 -2.26 -10.31
C PRO A 74 10.05 -3.55 -9.95
N ILE A 75 10.54 -3.65 -8.71
CA ILE A 75 11.29 -4.81 -8.21
C ILE A 75 10.35 -5.99 -8.04
N ALA A 76 9.18 -5.75 -7.41
CA ALA A 76 8.17 -6.79 -7.22
C ALA A 76 7.57 -7.24 -8.55
N ARG A 77 7.29 -6.30 -9.46
CA ARG A 77 6.79 -6.58 -10.81
C ARG A 77 7.75 -7.43 -11.62
N ALA A 78 9.05 -7.11 -11.62
CA ALA A 78 10.05 -7.92 -12.32
C ALA A 78 10.10 -9.36 -11.79
N LYS A 79 10.06 -9.52 -10.46
CA LYS A 79 10.01 -10.84 -9.81
C LYS A 79 8.75 -11.62 -10.24
N TYR A 80 7.59 -10.97 -10.21
CA TYR A 80 6.32 -11.56 -10.63
C TYR A 80 6.30 -11.95 -12.11
N ASP A 81 6.83 -11.10 -12.98
CA ASP A 81 6.94 -11.37 -14.42
C ASP A 81 7.82 -12.61 -14.70
N ASP A 82 8.87 -12.81 -13.90
CA ASP A 82 9.73 -13.98 -14.01
C ASP A 82 9.05 -15.25 -13.48
N GLU A 83 8.26 -15.15 -12.40
CA GLU A 83 7.43 -16.25 -11.89
C GLU A 83 6.41 -16.73 -12.92
N ILE A 84 5.71 -15.81 -13.60
CA ILE A 84 4.75 -16.17 -14.67
C ILE A 84 5.44 -16.88 -15.83
N LYS A 85 6.60 -16.38 -16.29
CA LYS A 85 7.35 -17.02 -17.38
C LYS A 85 7.77 -18.44 -17.00
N GLN A 86 8.19 -18.67 -15.76
CA GLN A 86 8.56 -20.02 -15.29
C GLN A 86 7.36 -20.97 -15.31
N LEU A 87 6.18 -20.51 -14.90
CA LEU A 87 4.93 -21.30 -14.96
C LEU A 87 4.54 -21.62 -16.40
N GLU A 88 4.66 -20.67 -17.32
CA GLU A 88 4.41 -20.90 -18.75
C GLU A 88 5.39 -21.91 -19.37
N ILE A 89 6.68 -21.84 -19.00
CA ILE A 89 7.71 -22.78 -19.46
C ILE A 89 7.46 -24.19 -18.90
N ALA A 90 7.08 -24.30 -17.63
CA ALA A 90 6.74 -25.57 -16.98
C ALA A 90 5.52 -26.24 -17.62
N SER A 91 4.50 -25.46 -18.02
CA SER A 91 3.30 -25.97 -18.70
C SER A 91 3.55 -26.48 -20.13
N LYS A 92 4.67 -26.07 -20.77
CA LYS A 92 5.03 -26.41 -22.16
C LYS A 92 6.03 -27.56 -22.29
N GLN A 93 6.51 -28.15 -21.20
CA GLN A 93 7.38 -29.34 -21.24
C GLN A 93 6.58 -30.64 -21.20
N PRO A 94 6.88 -31.65 -22.06
CA PRO A 94 6.26 -32.96 -21.93
C PRO A 94 6.80 -33.66 -20.68
N ALA A 95 5.89 -34.21 -19.89
CA ALA A 95 6.17 -34.94 -18.67
C ALA A 95 7.29 -35.97 -18.85
N ASN A 96 8.40 -35.76 -18.15
CA ASN A 96 9.30 -36.84 -17.76
C ASN A 96 9.67 -36.69 -16.28
N GLN A 97 9.73 -37.84 -15.63
CA GLN A 97 9.38 -38.08 -14.24
C GLN A 97 10.37 -37.56 -13.18
N LEU A 98 9.77 -37.11 -12.07
CA LEU A 98 10.14 -37.29 -10.65
C LEU A 98 11.55 -36.90 -10.20
N ASP A 99 11.64 -35.88 -9.34
CA ASP A 99 11.80 -36.17 -7.91
C ASP A 99 11.48 -34.96 -7.00
N SER A 100 11.05 -35.34 -5.80
CA SER A 100 10.56 -34.59 -4.65
C SER A 100 11.43 -33.42 -4.14
N ALA A 101 10.80 -32.32 -3.71
CA ALA A 101 10.85 -31.82 -2.32
C ALA A 101 10.02 -30.53 -2.14
N SER A 102 9.40 -30.43 -0.97
CA SER A 102 8.45 -29.43 -0.50
C SER A 102 8.75 -27.96 -0.81
N THR A 103 7.69 -27.27 -1.23
CA THR A 103 7.39 -25.86 -0.97
C THR A 103 7.73 -25.50 0.48
N THR A 104 8.76 -24.66 0.64
CA THR A 104 8.95 -23.86 1.85
C THR A 104 9.02 -22.42 1.39
N ILE A 105 7.96 -21.67 1.70
CA ILE A 105 7.96 -20.22 1.70
C ILE A 105 9.09 -19.82 2.65
N ALA A 106 10.17 -19.25 2.11
CA ALA A 106 11.27 -18.76 2.94
C ALA A 106 11.54 -17.28 2.65
N PRO A 107 11.81 -16.51 3.72
CA PRO A 107 11.85 -15.06 3.73
C PRO A 107 13.18 -14.56 3.16
N TYR A 108 13.18 -13.29 2.73
CA TYR A 108 14.35 -12.56 2.25
C TYR A 108 15.63 -12.85 3.07
N PRO A 109 16.73 -13.30 2.45
CA PRO A 109 18.03 -13.37 3.10
C PRO A 109 18.72 -12.01 3.00
N GLY A 110 19.05 -11.43 4.16
CA GLY A 110 19.97 -10.31 4.30
C GLY A 110 21.42 -10.76 4.28
N ASP A 111 22.29 -9.84 3.85
CA ASP A 111 23.74 -9.70 4.12
C ASP A 111 24.27 -8.68 3.08
N PRO A 112 25.46 -8.04 3.24
CA PRO A 112 26.24 -7.74 4.43
C PRO A 112 26.74 -6.26 4.49
N GLU A 113 27.33 -5.94 5.64
CA GLU A 113 28.22 -4.82 6.00
C GLU A 113 28.98 -4.07 4.88
N ARG A 114 29.09 -2.72 4.99
CA ARG A 114 30.34 -1.96 5.28
C ARG A 114 30.28 -0.45 4.93
N GLU A 115 30.61 0.33 5.95
CA GLU A 115 31.48 1.53 6.00
C GLU A 115 31.31 2.76 5.07
N LYS A 116 30.89 3.85 5.75
CA LYS A 116 31.58 5.16 5.93
C LYS A 116 31.46 6.29 4.88
N THR A 117 31.32 7.49 5.47
CA THR A 117 31.54 8.88 5.01
C THR A 117 30.25 9.65 4.67
N GLU A 118 29.68 10.45 5.58
CA GLU A 118 30.09 11.75 6.17
C GLU A 118 29.71 13.00 5.34
N ALA A 119 28.97 13.89 6.01
CA ALA A 119 28.67 15.31 5.71
C ALA A 119 27.59 15.62 4.64
N ALA A 120 26.71 16.62 4.77
CA ALA A 120 26.30 17.51 5.85
C ALA A 120 25.11 18.38 5.38
N LEU A 121 24.06 18.43 6.23
CA LEU A 121 23.35 19.60 6.74
C LEU A 121 22.82 20.73 5.81
N LEU A 122 21.50 20.92 5.97
CA LEU A 122 20.76 22.18 6.18
C LEU A 122 20.57 23.08 4.93
N ARG A 123 19.38 23.67 4.69
CA ARG A 123 18.64 24.49 5.65
C ARG A 123 17.23 24.84 5.12
N ILE A 124 16.28 24.72 6.03
CA ILE A 124 14.86 25.06 5.93
C ILE A 124 14.65 26.58 6.06
N LYS A 125 13.54 27.11 5.50
CA LYS A 125 12.50 27.98 6.14
C LYS A 125 12.05 29.16 5.24
N PRO A 126 10.86 29.77 5.44
CA PRO A 126 9.51 29.17 5.39
C PRO A 126 8.41 30.14 4.84
N VAL A 127 7.14 29.68 4.83
CA VAL A 127 5.92 30.37 5.37
C VAL A 127 4.85 31.08 4.46
N LYS A 128 3.62 30.53 4.59
CA LYS A 128 2.21 31.06 4.66
C LYS A 128 1.45 31.52 3.38
N LYS A 129 0.36 30.80 2.98
CA LYS A 129 -1.10 30.88 3.35
C LYS A 129 -1.81 32.11 2.72
N GLN A 130 -2.93 32.03 2.00
CA GLN A 130 -4.30 31.54 2.34
C GLN A 130 -5.09 31.20 1.03
N HIS A 131 -5.73 30.03 0.89
CA HIS A 131 -7.18 29.69 1.03
C HIS A 131 -8.20 30.41 0.11
N GLU A 132 -8.76 29.65 -0.83
CA GLU A 132 -10.10 29.82 -1.41
C GLU A 132 -10.81 28.45 -1.42
N GLU A 133 -12.08 28.41 -1.02
CA GLU A 133 -12.89 27.22 -0.79
C GLU A 133 -13.90 27.04 -1.94
N LYS A 134 -13.79 25.92 -2.67
CA LYS A 134 -14.86 25.38 -3.52
C LYS A 134 -14.65 23.87 -3.67
N LEU A 135 -15.55 23.06 -3.13
CA LEU A 135 -15.58 21.61 -3.32
C LEU A 135 -15.94 21.31 -4.78
N GLU A 136 -14.93 21.09 -5.61
CA GLU A 136 -15.01 20.33 -6.84
C GLU A 136 -14.30 19.00 -6.59
N ILE A 137 -15.00 17.88 -6.80
CA ILE A 137 -14.40 16.54 -6.80
C ILE A 137 -13.50 16.46 -8.03
N THR A 138 -12.27 16.97 -7.89
CA THR A 138 -11.30 16.96 -8.96
C THR A 138 -10.77 15.54 -9.12
N LYS A 139 -11.03 14.93 -10.28
CA LYS A 139 -10.18 13.88 -10.84
C LYS A 139 -8.74 14.34 -10.69
N SER A 140 -8.02 13.78 -9.73
CA SER A 140 -6.74 14.33 -9.29
C SER A 140 -5.72 13.22 -9.18
N ALA A 141 -5.32 12.74 -10.37
CA ALA A 141 -4.03 12.10 -10.53
C ALA A 141 -2.96 12.99 -9.86
N PRO A 142 -2.10 12.45 -8.97
CA PRO A 142 -0.99 13.19 -8.43
C PRO A 142 -0.04 13.51 -9.57
N LYS A 143 0.30 14.79 -9.67
CA LYS A 143 1.37 15.28 -10.55
C LYS A 143 2.75 14.67 -10.20
N GLU A 144 2.90 14.04 -9.03
CA GLU A 144 4.17 13.55 -8.49
C GLU A 144 4.73 12.31 -9.22
N VAL A 145 3.89 11.52 -9.91
CA VAL A 145 4.31 10.29 -10.62
C VAL A 145 4.48 10.50 -12.14
N VAL A 146 3.96 11.61 -12.67
CA VAL A 146 3.95 11.91 -14.10
C VAL A 146 5.37 12.27 -14.56
N GLY A 147 6.03 11.34 -15.26
CA GLY A 147 7.34 11.57 -15.89
C GLY A 147 8.54 10.92 -15.20
N GLN A 148 8.33 10.09 -14.17
CA GLN A 148 9.43 9.33 -13.55
C GLN A 148 9.90 8.20 -14.45
N THR A 149 11.21 8.03 -14.56
CA THR A 149 11.82 6.86 -15.20
C THR A 149 11.71 5.62 -14.29
N GLN A 150 11.81 4.44 -14.89
CA GLN A 150 11.78 3.18 -14.15
C GLN A 150 12.95 3.08 -13.15
N GLU A 151 14.12 3.60 -13.52
CA GLU A 151 15.32 3.62 -12.67
C GLU A 151 15.13 4.55 -11.45
N GLU A 152 14.66 5.77 -11.65
CA GLU A 152 14.37 6.71 -10.54
C GLU A 152 13.38 6.11 -9.54
N ARG A 153 12.38 5.36 -10.05
CA ARG A 153 11.40 4.68 -9.19
C ARG A 153 12.04 3.56 -8.39
N GLN A 154 12.89 2.75 -9.01
CA GLN A 154 13.65 1.71 -8.32
C GLN A 154 14.52 2.30 -7.20
N ASP A 155 15.18 3.43 -7.47
CA ASP A 155 15.96 4.15 -6.48
C ASP A 155 15.11 4.60 -5.29
N PHE A 156 13.87 5.05 -5.49
CA PHE A 156 12.99 5.39 -4.37
C PHE A 156 12.73 4.17 -3.45
N TYR A 157 12.46 2.99 -4.01
CA TYR A 157 12.22 1.79 -3.20
C TYR A 157 13.47 1.36 -2.43
N LEU A 158 14.65 1.40 -3.08
CA LEU A 158 15.92 1.08 -2.44
C LEU A 158 16.25 2.08 -1.31
N ASN A 159 16.11 3.38 -1.57
CA ASN A 159 16.36 4.41 -0.57
C ASN A 159 15.42 4.29 0.64
N LEU A 160 14.14 3.97 0.41
CA LEU A 160 13.18 3.76 1.48
C LEU A 160 13.53 2.51 2.32
N ALA A 161 13.91 1.41 1.67
CA ALA A 161 14.35 0.19 2.36
C ALA A 161 15.56 0.46 3.27
N VAL A 162 16.57 1.17 2.76
CA VAL A 162 17.74 1.57 3.55
C VAL A 162 17.34 2.42 4.77
N LYS A 163 16.42 3.38 4.60
CA LYS A 163 15.90 4.18 5.73
C LYS A 163 15.16 3.31 6.75
N ASN A 164 14.41 2.32 6.29
CA ASN A 164 13.68 1.42 7.17
C ASN A 164 14.62 0.59 8.04
N GLU A 165 15.71 0.08 7.47
CA GLU A 165 16.75 -0.70 8.17
C GLU A 165 17.55 0.17 9.16
N LEU A 166 18.05 1.33 8.72
CA LEU A 166 18.87 2.22 9.56
C LEU A 166 18.14 2.76 10.79
N SER A 167 16.82 2.75 10.78
CA SER A 167 15.98 3.31 11.85
C SER A 167 15.42 2.27 12.80
N GLU A 168 15.69 0.97 12.60
CA GLU A 168 15.11 -0.12 13.39
C GLU A 168 15.51 -0.03 14.86
N ASP A 169 16.81 0.17 15.16
CA ASP A 169 17.29 0.33 16.54
C ASP A 169 16.68 1.56 17.24
N SER A 170 16.58 2.68 16.51
CA SER A 170 15.98 3.92 17.03
C SER A 170 14.48 3.74 17.31
N LEU A 171 13.79 2.96 16.48
CA LEU A 171 12.39 2.65 16.63
C LEU A 171 12.15 1.73 17.84
N GLU A 172 13.00 0.73 18.04
CA GLU A 172 12.92 -0.15 19.22
C GLU A 172 13.19 0.60 20.52
N GLU A 173 14.13 1.55 20.52
CA GLU A 173 14.36 2.46 21.64
C GLU A 173 13.11 3.33 21.92
N TYR A 174 12.47 3.84 20.86
CA TYR A 174 11.23 4.61 20.97
C TYR A 174 10.08 3.78 21.56
N TYR A 175 9.86 2.54 21.10
CA TYR A 175 8.85 1.66 21.68
C TYR A 175 9.14 1.29 23.14
N SER A 176 10.41 1.12 23.48
CA SER A 176 10.82 0.86 24.87
C SER A 176 10.48 2.04 25.79
N LYS A 177 10.64 3.28 25.32
CA LYS A 177 10.22 4.49 26.06
C LYS A 177 8.71 4.57 26.26
N LEU A 178 7.91 4.21 25.25
CA LEU A 178 6.45 4.17 25.37
C LEU A 178 5.98 3.11 26.37
N ARG A 179 6.62 1.93 26.37
CA ARG A 179 6.30 0.82 27.28
C ARG A 179 6.78 1.05 28.72
N ALA A 180 7.74 1.96 28.95
CA ALA A 180 8.35 2.19 30.27
C ALA A 180 7.33 2.62 31.36
N HIS A 181 6.17 3.14 30.97
CA HIS A 181 5.08 3.49 31.88
C HIS A 181 4.07 2.35 32.14
N GLY A 182 4.36 1.12 31.70
CA GLY A 182 3.49 -0.05 31.90
C GLY A 182 2.20 -0.04 31.07
N GLY A 183 2.08 0.92 30.13
CA GLY A 183 0.94 1.02 29.22
C GLY A 183 1.15 0.18 27.95
N LYS A 184 0.03 -0.30 27.38
CA LYS A 184 -0.01 -0.79 26.00
C LYS A 184 0.31 0.37 25.06
N VAL A 185 1.22 0.16 24.10
CA VAL A 185 1.45 1.16 23.03
C VAL A 185 0.17 1.25 22.21
N THR A 186 -0.36 2.47 22.10
CA THR A 186 -1.54 2.75 21.26
C THR A 186 -1.09 3.61 20.08
N PHE A 187 -1.56 3.26 18.90
CA PHE A 187 -1.16 3.94 17.67
C PHE A 187 -2.23 4.91 17.19
N ASN A 188 -1.82 6.16 17.00
CA ASN A 188 -2.63 7.24 16.49
C ASN A 188 -1.84 8.05 15.44
N GLY A 189 -2.45 9.05 14.81
CA GLY A 189 -1.80 9.82 13.75
C GLY A 189 -0.51 10.50 14.21
N ALA A 190 -0.50 11.06 15.42
CA ALA A 190 0.67 11.71 15.99
C ALA A 190 1.83 10.73 16.28
N VAL A 191 1.53 9.50 16.70
CA VAL A 191 2.53 8.43 16.90
C VAL A 191 3.08 7.98 15.55
N LEU A 192 2.23 7.77 14.56
CA LEU A 192 2.64 7.39 13.20
C LEU A 192 3.54 8.45 12.55
N LYS A 193 3.25 9.74 12.80
CA LYS A 193 4.09 10.86 12.38
C LYS A 193 5.46 10.84 13.04
N GLN A 194 5.49 10.65 14.36
CA GLN A 194 6.76 10.55 15.11
C GLN A 194 7.61 9.39 14.62
N ILE A 195 7.00 8.23 14.36
CA ILE A 195 7.70 7.07 13.80
C ILE A 195 8.25 7.42 12.42
N ARG A 196 7.44 8.00 11.51
CA ARG A 196 7.92 8.39 10.18
C ARG A 196 9.11 9.35 10.25
N GLU A 197 9.02 10.37 11.09
CA GLU A 197 10.09 11.37 11.28
C GLU A 197 11.34 10.74 11.89
N LEU A 198 11.19 9.83 12.84
CA LEU A 198 12.29 9.04 13.41
C LEU A 198 12.97 8.20 12.32
N LYS A 199 12.20 7.61 11.40
CA LYS A 199 12.73 6.89 10.24
C LYS A 199 13.31 7.81 9.16
N SER A 200 13.27 9.13 9.35
CA SER A 200 13.72 10.15 8.38
C SER A 200 13.07 10.01 7.00
N ILE A 201 11.82 9.54 6.97
CA ILE A 201 11.03 9.37 5.76
C ILE A 201 10.14 10.60 5.59
N THR A 202 10.12 11.18 4.38
CA THR A 202 9.24 12.32 4.07
C THR A 202 7.90 11.84 3.50
N LEU A 203 6.86 12.67 3.61
CA LEU A 203 5.56 12.39 2.99
C LEU A 203 5.64 12.32 1.46
N ASP A 204 6.60 13.01 0.84
CA ASP A 204 6.86 12.96 -0.60
C ASP A 204 7.45 11.60 -1.01
N GLU A 205 8.40 11.07 -0.23
CA GLU A 205 8.95 9.73 -0.44
C GLU A 205 7.88 8.65 -0.29
N LEU A 206 7.05 8.73 0.75
CA LEU A 206 5.92 7.80 0.90
C LEU A 206 4.91 7.94 -0.25
N ALA A 207 4.63 9.15 -0.71
CA ALA A 207 3.71 9.36 -1.83
C ALA A 207 4.22 8.74 -3.13
N LYS A 208 5.53 8.82 -3.41
CA LYS A 208 6.16 8.19 -4.59
C LYS A 208 6.05 6.67 -4.56
N ILE A 209 6.19 6.08 -3.36
CA ILE A 209 6.18 4.63 -3.14
C ILE A 209 4.77 4.06 -3.11
N THR A 210 3.91 4.64 -2.27
CA THR A 210 2.53 4.18 -2.08
C THR A 210 1.60 4.63 -3.20
N CYS A 211 2.03 5.60 -4.02
CA CYS A 211 1.22 6.29 -5.03
C CYS A 211 0.01 7.05 -4.47
N ILE A 212 -0.05 7.21 -3.14
CA ILE A 212 -1.07 7.98 -2.44
C ILE A 212 -0.62 9.44 -2.38
N ARG A 213 -1.54 10.37 -2.64
CA ARG A 213 -1.24 11.80 -2.57
C ARG A 213 -0.78 12.16 -1.16
N SER A 214 0.27 12.97 -1.02
CA SER A 214 0.77 13.39 0.30
C SER A 214 -0.31 14.07 1.16
N THR A 215 -1.34 14.67 0.56
CA THR A 215 -2.49 15.26 1.27
C THR A 215 -3.31 14.24 2.06
N TYR A 216 -3.37 12.98 1.61
CA TYR A 216 -4.04 11.89 2.33
C TYR A 216 -3.10 11.30 3.37
N LEU A 217 -1.80 11.19 3.08
CA LEU A 217 -0.81 10.72 4.07
C LEU A 217 -0.73 11.69 5.27
N GLU A 218 -0.71 12.99 5.00
CA GLU A 218 -0.82 14.04 6.03
C GLU A 218 -2.15 13.94 6.79
N ALA A 219 -3.25 13.61 6.10
CA ALA A 219 -4.55 13.43 6.76
C ALA A 219 -4.59 12.21 7.70
N ILE A 220 -3.76 11.18 7.47
CA ILE A 220 -3.56 10.07 8.42
C ILE A 220 -2.83 10.61 9.66
N GLU A 221 -1.73 11.34 9.48
CA GLU A 221 -0.95 11.87 10.61
C GLU A 221 -1.72 12.87 11.49
N ASP A 222 -2.55 13.69 10.85
CA ASP A 222 -3.32 14.75 11.50
C ASP A 222 -4.76 14.29 11.84
N GLU A 223 -5.09 13.01 11.63
CA GLU A 223 -6.41 12.40 11.91
C GLU A 223 -7.60 13.14 11.27
N ILE A 224 -7.40 13.68 10.07
CA ILE A 224 -8.39 14.48 9.35
C ILE A 224 -9.31 13.54 8.55
N PHE A 225 -10.13 12.77 9.26
CA PHE A 225 -10.95 11.68 8.69
C PHE A 225 -11.95 12.11 7.61
N HIS A 226 -12.47 13.34 7.66
CA HIS A 226 -13.42 13.85 6.66
C HIS A 226 -12.82 14.10 5.28
N LYS A 227 -11.48 14.09 5.14
CA LYS A 227 -10.82 14.19 3.83
C LYS A 227 -10.95 12.91 3.01
N PHE A 228 -11.15 11.76 3.65
CA PHE A 228 -11.23 10.47 2.94
C PHE A 228 -12.62 10.31 2.32
N PRO A 229 -12.72 9.85 1.05
CA PRO A 229 -14.02 9.64 0.40
C PRO A 229 -14.90 8.60 1.10
N SER A 230 -14.29 7.55 1.64
CA SER A 230 -14.98 6.50 2.41
C SER A 230 -14.02 5.83 3.40
N GLU A 231 -14.58 5.02 4.30
CA GLU A 231 -13.82 4.19 5.26
C GLU A 231 -12.85 3.23 4.56
N ILE A 232 -13.24 2.71 3.39
CA ILE A 232 -12.41 1.77 2.60
C ILE A 232 -11.12 2.44 2.15
N TYR A 233 -11.20 3.70 1.69
CA TYR A 233 -10.02 4.49 1.33
C TYR A 233 -9.10 4.72 2.53
N LEU A 234 -9.66 5.05 3.69
CA LEU A 234 -8.88 5.22 4.91
C LEU A 234 -8.13 3.95 5.28
N LYS A 235 -8.83 2.80 5.30
CA LYS A 235 -8.26 1.48 5.61
C LYS A 235 -7.12 1.13 4.65
N GLY A 236 -7.37 1.23 3.34
CA GLY A 236 -6.37 0.91 2.32
C GLY A 236 -5.14 1.82 2.42
N TYR A 237 -5.35 3.14 2.54
CA TYR A 237 -4.25 4.08 2.64
C TYR A 237 -3.44 3.93 3.93
N LEU A 238 -4.09 3.59 5.04
CA LEU A 238 -3.40 3.27 6.29
C LEU A 238 -2.50 2.04 6.14
N ILE A 239 -3.00 0.96 5.54
CA ILE A 239 -2.20 -0.26 5.32
C ILE A 239 -0.97 0.07 4.48
N CYS A 240 -1.14 0.72 3.32
CA CYS A 240 -0.01 1.09 2.45
C CYS A 240 1.01 1.99 3.17
N TYR A 241 0.55 2.93 4.00
CA TYR A 241 1.41 3.80 4.78
C TYR A 241 2.26 3.02 5.79
N VAL A 242 1.62 2.08 6.51
CA VAL A 242 2.25 1.28 7.56
C VAL A 242 3.24 0.28 6.98
N GLU A 243 2.86 -0.41 5.90
CA GLU A 243 3.73 -1.35 5.18
C GLU A 243 4.96 -0.66 4.58
N ALA A 244 4.80 0.51 3.98
CA ALA A 244 5.92 1.27 3.42
C ALA A 244 6.97 1.65 4.48
N MET A 245 6.57 1.79 5.74
CA MET A 245 7.47 2.07 6.86
C MET A 245 7.95 0.80 7.59
N ASN A 246 7.65 -0.38 7.06
CA ASN A 246 8.03 -1.68 7.61
C ASN A 246 7.57 -1.87 9.07
N LEU A 247 6.32 -1.52 9.36
CA LEU A 247 5.69 -1.65 10.67
C LEU A 247 4.67 -2.81 10.70
N SER A 248 4.35 -3.34 11.89
CA SER A 248 3.27 -4.33 12.07
C SER A 248 1.91 -3.69 11.83
N VAL A 249 1.16 -4.23 10.87
CA VAL A 249 -0.13 -3.69 10.42
C VAL A 249 -1.22 -3.97 11.44
N GLU A 250 -1.22 -5.13 12.08
CA GLU A 250 -2.35 -5.66 12.86
C GLU A 250 -2.74 -4.71 13.99
N GLN A 251 -1.79 -4.36 14.86
CA GLN A 251 -2.09 -3.51 16.02
C GLN A 251 -2.38 -2.06 15.61
N ILE A 252 -1.65 -1.54 14.63
CA ILE A 252 -1.82 -0.17 14.15
C ILE A 252 -3.21 -0.01 13.53
N TYR A 253 -3.62 -0.98 12.71
CA TYR A 253 -4.91 -0.99 12.06
C TYR A 253 -6.04 -1.00 13.09
N GLU A 254 -5.99 -1.90 14.08
CA GLU A 254 -7.02 -1.98 15.12
C GLU A 254 -7.16 -0.67 15.91
N ASP A 255 -6.05 -0.13 16.42
CA ASP A 255 -6.05 1.10 17.23
C ASP A 255 -6.57 2.29 16.43
N TYR A 256 -6.10 2.44 15.19
CA TYR A 256 -6.41 3.58 14.36
C TYR A 256 -7.86 3.54 13.85
N ILE A 257 -8.39 2.38 13.49
CA ILE A 257 -9.79 2.22 13.11
C ILE A 257 -10.73 2.43 14.30
N CYS A 258 -10.30 2.10 15.53
CA CYS A 258 -11.04 2.44 16.73
C CYS A 258 -11.19 3.97 16.89
N LEU A 259 -10.12 4.75 16.64
CA LEU A 259 -10.19 6.21 16.65
C LEU A 259 -11.18 6.76 15.62
N TYR A 260 -11.15 6.22 14.40
CA TYR A 260 -12.08 6.59 13.34
C TYR A 260 -13.55 6.32 13.73
N LYS A 261 -13.85 5.16 14.32
CA LYS A 261 -15.20 4.82 14.79
C LYS A 261 -15.69 5.78 15.87
N ASN A 262 -14.84 6.09 16.86
CA ASN A 262 -15.16 7.07 17.90
C ASN A 262 -15.45 8.46 17.31
N TYR A 263 -14.72 8.87 16.27
CA TYR A 263 -14.99 10.11 15.55
C TYR A 263 -16.36 10.11 14.85
N LEU A 264 -16.75 8.99 14.22
CA LEU A 264 -18.07 8.86 13.60
C LEU A 264 -19.20 8.94 14.63
N GLU A 265 -19.04 8.26 15.77
CA GLU A 265 -20.02 8.31 16.86
C GLU A 265 -20.19 9.74 17.39
N ALA A 266 -19.09 10.46 17.60
CA ALA A 266 -19.10 11.85 18.06
C ALA A 266 -19.72 12.84 17.06
N LYS A 267 -19.75 12.50 15.76
CA LYS A 267 -20.39 13.32 14.71
C LYS A 267 -21.89 13.04 14.58
N ASN A 268 -22.30 11.82 14.94
CA ASN A 268 -23.69 11.36 14.82
C ASN A 268 -24.52 11.55 16.09
N GLY A 269 -23.86 11.82 17.24
CA GLY A 269 -24.50 12.17 18.51
C GLY A 269 -24.67 13.67 18.69
#